data_AF-A0A1B8XXP8-F1
#
_entry.id   AF-A0A1B8XXP8-F1
#
_cell.length_a   1.000
_cell.length_b   1.000
_cell.length_c   1.000
_cell.angle_alpha   90.00
_cell.angle_beta   90.00
_cell.angle_gamma   90.00
#
_symmetry.space_group_name_H-M   'P 1'
#
loop_
_entity.id
_entity.type
_entity.pdbx_description
1 polymer ?
#
loop_
_entity_poly.entity_id
_entity_poly.type
_entity_poly.pdbx_seq_one_letter_code
_entity_poly.pdbx_strand_id
1 'polypeptide(L)'
;LALLCQRLDDLWVEYAGEVVLFAWMQFLKEGTLEYLKINSPYEIQLCEFGPKCIKNNLGISDSCSATGPAEAVIWDTRAIQDVESVTTLIDCILDFNEAQQKKCFDSKSYMCDICFSEKVGSECTHFKKCEHIYCNACLKDYYTVQIQDGQVQALNCPEPKCSSVATPAQVKLLVGEELFSRYDRLLLQSSLDLMADVVYCPRPNCRTPVMLEPGGEMGICSSCKYAFCTLCKLAYHAVAYCNITS
;
A
#
# COMPACT_ATOMS: atom_id res chain seq x y z
N LEU A 1 24.74 4.89 21.07
CA LEU A 1 25.75 5.80 20.46
C LEU A 1 26.46 6.66 21.52
N ALA A 2 25.76 7.29 22.48
CA ALA A 2 26.41 8.07 23.55
C ALA A 2 27.47 7.30 24.35
N LEU A 3 27.23 6.03 24.70
CA LEU A 3 28.21 5.16 25.36
C LEU A 3 29.48 4.92 24.52
N LEU A 4 29.33 4.86 23.20
CA LEU A 4 30.46 4.66 22.29
C LEU A 4 31.33 5.92 22.23
N CYS A 5 30.69 7.10 22.13
CA CYS A 5 31.40 8.38 22.14
C CYS A 5 32.14 8.61 23.47
N GLN A 6 31.52 8.26 24.61
CA GLN A 6 32.17 8.32 25.90
C GLN A 6 33.42 7.42 25.96
N ARG A 7 33.34 6.19 25.44
CA ARG A 7 34.51 5.30 25.43
C ARG A 7 35.62 5.79 24.51
N LEU A 8 35.29 6.46 23.40
CA LEU A 8 36.28 7.09 22.52
C LEU A 8 36.98 8.28 23.22
N ASP A 9 36.24 9.07 24.01
CA ASP A 9 36.82 10.15 24.81
C ASP A 9 37.73 9.60 25.92
N ASP A 10 37.36 8.49 26.57
CA ASP A 10 38.23 7.84 27.56
C ASP A 10 39.56 7.40 26.93
N LEU A 11 39.50 6.79 25.73
CA LEU A 11 40.70 6.41 24.97
C LEU A 11 41.54 7.62 24.55
N TRP A 12 40.92 8.78 24.29
CA TRP A 12 41.65 10.02 24.02
C TRP A 12 42.44 10.49 25.25
N VAL A 13 41.84 10.40 26.43
CA VAL A 13 42.49 10.79 27.70
C VAL A 13 43.56 9.79 28.13
N GLU A 14 43.32 8.48 27.96
CA GLU A 14 44.28 7.41 28.28
C GLU A 14 45.57 7.52 27.45
N TYR A 15 45.45 7.93 26.18
CA TYR A 15 46.58 8.09 25.26
C TYR A 15 47.00 9.56 25.08
N ALA A 16 46.74 10.41 26.08
CA ALA A 16 47.08 11.83 26.02
C ALA A 16 48.59 12.04 25.76
N GLY A 17 48.91 12.62 24.61
CA GLY A 17 50.28 12.88 24.16
C GLY A 17 50.76 11.99 23.00
N GLU A 18 49.99 10.98 22.61
CA GLU A 18 50.29 10.05 21.51
C GLU A 18 49.20 10.08 20.42
N VAL A 19 49.44 9.43 19.27
CA VAL A 19 48.47 9.36 18.17
C VAL A 19 47.35 8.37 18.49
N VAL A 20 46.16 8.89 18.82
CA VAL A 20 44.98 8.09 19.22
C VAL A 20 44.36 7.24 18.09
N LEU A 21 44.60 7.60 16.81
CA LEU A 21 43.83 7.08 15.67
C LEU A 21 43.84 5.55 15.58
N PHE A 22 44.99 4.93 15.87
CA PHE A 22 45.13 3.49 15.86
C PHE A 22 44.31 2.82 16.97
N ALA A 23 44.35 3.38 18.19
CA ALA A 23 43.58 2.89 19.33
C ALA A 23 42.06 2.99 19.08
N TRP A 24 41.60 4.11 18.51
CA TRP A 24 40.21 4.27 18.11
C TRP A 24 39.79 3.27 17.03
N MET A 25 40.57 3.10 15.96
CA MET A 25 40.24 2.14 14.90
C MET A 25 40.22 0.70 15.41
N GLN A 26 41.18 0.33 16.27
CA GLN A 26 41.23 -1.00 16.85
C GLN A 26 40.02 -1.27 17.75
N PHE A 27 39.67 -0.34 18.63
CA PHE A 27 38.47 -0.46 19.47
C PHE A 27 37.19 -0.52 18.64
N LEU A 28 37.05 0.34 17.63
CA LEU A 28 35.88 0.35 16.73
C LEU A 28 35.71 -0.98 15.98
N LYS A 29 36.80 -1.61 15.60
CA LYS A 29 36.79 -2.87 14.84
C LYS A 29 36.61 -4.11 15.72
N GLU A 30 37.29 -4.17 16.86
CA GLU A 30 37.45 -5.42 17.64
C GLU A 30 36.68 -5.40 18.96
N GLY A 31 36.58 -4.25 19.63
CA GLY A 31 36.01 -4.14 20.99
C GLY A 31 34.59 -3.60 21.07
N THR A 32 34.06 -3.04 19.98
CA THR A 32 32.79 -2.30 20.02
C THR A 32 31.58 -3.19 20.26
N LEU A 33 31.49 -4.35 19.60
CA LEU A 33 30.35 -5.25 19.77
C LEU A 33 30.29 -5.83 21.19
N GLU A 34 31.43 -6.24 21.73
CA GLU A 34 31.54 -6.74 23.10
C GLU A 34 31.21 -5.63 24.12
N TYR A 35 31.72 -4.41 23.90
CA TYR A 35 31.43 -3.25 24.74
C TYR A 35 29.94 -2.89 24.74
N LEU A 36 29.29 -2.96 23.57
CA LEU A 36 27.85 -2.74 23.41
C LEU A 36 27.01 -3.96 23.79
N LYS A 37 27.62 -5.08 24.21
CA LYS A 37 26.98 -6.37 24.53
C LYS A 37 26.11 -6.92 23.40
N ILE A 38 26.52 -6.70 22.16
CA ILE A 38 25.88 -7.23 20.96
C ILE A 38 26.55 -8.57 20.65
N ASN A 39 25.88 -9.67 21.00
CA ASN A 39 26.44 -11.02 20.88
C ASN A 39 26.37 -11.56 19.44
N SER A 40 25.48 -11.02 18.61
CA SER A 40 25.32 -11.39 17.21
C SER A 40 25.03 -10.17 16.34
N PRO A 41 25.68 -10.04 15.16
CA PRO A 41 25.35 -8.98 14.20
C PRO A 41 23.93 -9.10 13.60
N TYR A 42 23.21 -10.19 13.92
CA TYR A 42 21.82 -10.42 13.51
C TYR A 42 20.81 -10.25 14.67
N GLU A 43 21.28 -9.99 15.89
CA GLU A 43 20.39 -9.72 17.03
C GLU A 43 19.95 -8.25 17.01
N ILE A 44 18.73 -8.03 16.51
CA ILE A 44 18.06 -6.73 16.62
C ILE A 44 17.51 -6.63 18.04
N GLN A 45 18.27 -6.06 18.96
CA GLN A 45 17.71 -5.61 20.24
C GLN A 45 16.81 -4.39 19.94
N LEU A 46 15.51 -4.65 19.75
CA LEU A 46 14.50 -3.61 19.78
C LEU A 46 14.51 -3.03 21.20
N CYS A 47 15.26 -1.97 21.44
CA CYS A 47 15.11 -1.20 22.65
C CYS A 47 13.63 -0.83 22.80
N GLU A 48 13.00 -1.19 23.91
CA GLU A 48 11.61 -0.90 24.25
C GLU A 48 11.32 0.59 24.49
N PHE A 49 11.96 1.49 23.75
CA PHE A 49 11.59 2.90 23.74
C PHE A 49 10.50 3.07 22.69
N GLY A 50 9.26 2.87 23.15
CA GLY A 50 8.06 3.18 22.39
C GLY A 50 8.05 4.63 21.85
N PRO A 51 7.10 4.95 20.97
CA PRO A 51 7.04 6.23 20.27
C PRO A 51 6.69 7.35 21.25
N LYS A 52 7.69 7.90 21.94
CA LYS A 52 7.56 9.13 22.70
C LYS A 52 8.67 10.08 22.30
N CYS A 53 8.23 11.13 21.62
CA CYS A 53 8.89 12.42 21.40
C CYS A 53 9.78 12.53 20.15
N ILE A 54 9.15 12.51 18.98
CA ILE A 54 9.50 13.47 17.92
C ILE A 54 8.82 14.79 18.30
N LYS A 55 9.55 15.67 18.99
CA LYS A 55 9.24 17.11 19.01
C LYS A 55 10.46 17.83 18.47
N ASN A 56 10.35 18.26 17.22
CA ASN A 56 11.28 19.19 16.60
C ASN A 56 11.26 20.48 17.42
N ASN A 57 12.36 20.79 18.12
CA ASN A 57 12.54 22.10 18.74
C ASN A 57 12.88 23.12 17.63
N LEU A 58 11.86 23.76 17.08
CA LEU A 58 11.96 25.14 16.61
C LEU A 58 11.32 26.00 17.71
N GLY A 59 12.15 26.83 18.34
CA GLY A 59 11.86 27.43 19.63
C GLY A 59 10.62 28.32 19.70
N ILE A 60 10.12 28.50 20.91
CA ILE A 60 9.71 29.77 21.52
C ILE A 60 9.37 29.47 23.01
N SER A 61 9.69 30.44 23.85
CA SER A 61 9.49 30.52 25.29
C SER A 61 8.14 29.99 25.79
N ASP A 62 8.14 29.31 26.95
CA ASP A 62 7.46 29.83 28.14
C ASP A 62 7.73 28.99 29.41
N SER A 63 8.01 29.73 30.49
CA SER A 63 7.87 29.46 31.93
C SER A 63 7.69 28.00 32.40
N CYS A 64 8.72 27.49 33.10
CA CYS A 64 8.69 26.22 33.83
C CYS A 64 8.39 26.40 35.32
N SER A 65 7.44 25.62 35.83
CA SER A 65 7.48 25.09 37.20
C SER A 65 6.76 23.75 37.24
N ALA A 66 7.52 22.65 37.17
CA ALA A 66 7.19 21.40 37.86
C ALA A 66 8.40 20.45 37.85
N THR A 67 8.72 19.98 39.04
CA THR A 67 9.86 19.17 39.49
C THR A 67 9.67 17.68 39.17
N GLY A 68 10.69 17.03 38.62
CA GLY A 68 10.82 15.57 38.53
C GLY A 68 11.99 15.15 37.63
N PRO A 69 12.88 14.22 38.05
CA PRO A 69 14.05 13.86 37.25
C PRO A 69 13.63 12.91 36.12
N ALA A 70 13.44 13.46 34.93
CA ALA A 70 13.54 12.67 33.71
C ALA A 70 15.04 12.52 33.43
N GLU A 71 15.59 11.32 33.59
CA GLU A 71 16.91 10.98 33.04
C GLU A 71 16.81 11.11 31.52
N ALA A 72 17.12 12.32 31.04
CA ALA A 72 17.22 12.60 29.62
C ALA A 72 18.33 11.71 29.07
N VAL A 73 17.98 10.80 28.16
CA VAL A 73 18.97 10.10 27.35
C VAL A 73 19.67 11.17 26.51
N ILE A 74 20.85 11.59 26.95
CA ILE A 74 21.68 12.56 26.24
C ILE A 74 22.23 11.83 25.02
N TRP A 75 21.63 12.04 23.85
CA TRP A 75 22.28 11.70 22.58
C TRP A 75 23.50 12.60 22.42
N ASP A 76 24.67 12.00 22.21
CA ASP A 76 25.89 12.75 21.90
C ASP A 76 25.70 13.45 20.55
N THR A 77 25.81 14.77 20.52
CA THR A 77 25.65 15.60 19.31
C THR A 77 26.62 15.22 18.19
N ARG A 78 27.70 14.50 18.51
CA ARG A 78 28.69 14.00 17.54
C ARG A 78 28.25 12.69 16.88
N ALA A 79 27.24 12.01 17.41
CA ALA A 79 26.73 10.78 16.83
C ALA A 79 25.77 11.07 15.68
N ILE A 80 26.21 10.80 14.45
CA ILE A 80 25.38 10.92 13.25
C ILE A 80 24.41 9.73 13.23
N GLN A 81 23.10 10.02 13.19
CA GLN A 81 22.09 9.02 12.96
C GLN A 81 21.86 8.88 11.45
N ASP A 82 22.49 7.87 10.83
CA ASP A 82 22.39 7.64 9.37
C ASP A 82 21.01 7.18 8.91
N VAL A 83 20.08 6.86 9.83
CA VAL A 83 18.75 6.34 9.53
C VAL A 83 17.68 7.17 10.25
N GLU A 84 16.86 7.86 9.47
CA GLU A 84 15.80 8.79 9.91
C GLU A 84 14.81 8.15 10.91
N SER A 85 14.55 6.83 10.79
CA SER A 85 13.77 6.07 11.77
C SER A 85 13.93 4.53 11.61
N VAL A 86 13.68 3.77 12.68
CA VAL A 86 13.64 2.29 12.60
C VAL A 86 12.51 1.81 11.66
N THR A 87 11.39 2.55 11.60
CA THR A 87 10.26 2.23 10.73
C THR A 87 10.61 2.34 9.25
N THR A 88 11.34 3.39 8.84
CA THR A 88 11.80 3.53 7.45
C THR A 88 12.79 2.44 7.06
N LEU A 89 13.61 1.95 8.00
CA LEU A 89 14.51 0.82 7.76
C LEU A 89 13.73 -0.48 7.53
N ILE A 90 12.67 -0.73 8.31
CA ILE A 90 11.82 -1.91 8.15
C ILE A 90 11.18 -1.91 6.76
N ASP A 91 10.62 -0.78 6.33
CA ASP A 91 10.02 -0.65 5.00
C ASP A 91 11.05 -0.92 3.89
N CYS A 92 12.25 -0.34 4.00
CA CYS A 92 13.36 -0.59 3.06
C CYS A 92 13.75 -2.09 2.99
N ILE A 93 13.77 -2.80 4.12
CA ILE A 93 14.10 -4.23 4.17
C ILE A 93 13.00 -5.06 3.48
N LEU A 94 11.73 -4.73 3.73
CA LEU A 94 10.59 -5.40 3.12
C LEU A 94 10.58 -5.19 1.61
N ASP A 95 10.79 -3.96 1.15
CA ASP A 95 10.88 -3.61 -0.28
C ASP A 95 12.05 -4.34 -0.96
N PHE A 96 13.21 -4.40 -0.30
CA PHE A 96 14.36 -5.12 -0.82
C PHE A 96 14.08 -6.62 -0.94
N ASN A 97 13.47 -7.23 0.08
CA ASN A 97 13.10 -8.64 0.06
C ASN A 97 12.09 -8.94 -1.07
N GLU A 98 11.06 -8.11 -1.24
CA GLU A 98 10.09 -8.25 -2.33
C GLU A 98 10.77 -8.13 -3.71
N ALA A 99 11.67 -7.15 -3.88
CA ALA A 99 12.41 -6.98 -5.13
C ALA A 99 13.33 -8.18 -5.43
N GLN A 100 13.97 -8.76 -4.42
CA GLN A 100 14.81 -9.96 -4.59
C GLN A 100 13.97 -11.20 -4.93
N GLN A 101 12.85 -11.41 -4.24
CA GLN A 101 11.92 -12.49 -4.58
C GLN A 101 11.39 -12.36 -6.01
N LYS A 102 11.05 -11.14 -6.43
CA LYS A 102 10.64 -10.87 -7.80
C LYS A 102 11.73 -11.18 -8.81
N LYS A 103 12.99 -10.78 -8.57
CA LYS A 103 14.12 -11.12 -9.45
C LYS A 103 14.34 -12.63 -9.56
N CYS A 104 14.29 -13.34 -8.43
CA CYS A 104 14.39 -14.80 -8.39
C CYS A 104 13.24 -15.46 -9.15
N PHE A 105 12.03 -14.92 -9.05
CA PHE A 105 10.87 -15.39 -9.81
C PHE A 105 11.06 -15.15 -11.31
N ASP A 106 11.39 -13.91 -11.70
CA ASP A 106 11.54 -13.49 -13.08
C ASP A 106 12.65 -14.28 -13.83
N SER A 107 13.64 -14.80 -13.10
CA SER A 107 14.75 -15.59 -13.65
C SER A 107 14.46 -17.09 -13.80
N LYS A 108 13.41 -17.61 -13.15
CA LYS A 108 13.02 -19.02 -13.22
C LYS A 108 12.02 -19.26 -14.34
N SER A 109 11.98 -20.48 -14.86
CA SER A 109 10.95 -20.93 -15.79
C SER A 109 9.80 -21.63 -15.07
N TYR A 110 8.59 -21.46 -15.60
CA TYR A 110 7.36 -22.06 -15.11
C TYR A 110 6.54 -22.58 -16.28
N MET A 111 5.88 -23.73 -16.08
CA MET A 111 4.96 -24.30 -17.05
C MET A 111 3.57 -23.69 -16.83
N CYS A 112 2.94 -23.17 -17.88
CA CYS A 112 1.58 -22.67 -17.79
C CYS A 112 0.55 -23.79 -18.04
N ASP A 113 -0.37 -24.03 -17.12
CA ASP A 113 -1.36 -25.12 -17.23
C ASP A 113 -2.51 -24.85 -18.23
N ILE A 114 -2.56 -23.64 -18.83
CA ILE A 114 -3.57 -23.30 -19.84
C ILE A 114 -3.07 -23.64 -21.25
N CYS A 115 -1.84 -23.23 -21.58
CA CYS A 115 -1.23 -23.46 -22.90
C CYS A 115 -0.13 -24.53 -22.90
N PHE A 116 0.14 -25.15 -21.75
CA PHE A 116 1.16 -26.18 -21.56
C PHE A 116 2.55 -25.79 -22.08
N SER A 117 2.86 -24.49 -22.06
CA SER A 117 4.13 -23.94 -22.56
C SER A 117 4.98 -23.45 -21.40
N GLU A 118 6.28 -23.70 -21.47
CA GLU A 118 7.25 -23.20 -20.51
C GLU A 118 7.60 -21.73 -20.81
N LYS A 119 7.54 -20.89 -19.78
CA LYS A 119 7.72 -19.45 -19.86
C LYS A 119 8.58 -18.95 -18.70
N VAL A 120 9.36 -17.91 -18.93
CA VAL A 120 10.12 -17.24 -17.87
C VAL A 120 9.18 -16.50 -16.93
N GLY A 121 9.55 -16.37 -15.65
CA GLY A 121 8.73 -15.69 -14.65
C GLY A 121 8.38 -14.25 -15.03
N SER A 122 9.23 -13.55 -15.77
CA SER A 122 8.93 -12.20 -16.28
C SER A 122 7.73 -12.16 -17.24
N GLU A 123 7.44 -13.27 -17.93
CA GLU A 123 6.27 -13.46 -18.80
C GLU A 123 5.11 -14.15 -18.08
N CYS A 124 5.20 -14.35 -16.76
CA CYS A 124 4.20 -15.02 -15.96
C CYS A 124 3.69 -14.11 -14.84
N THR A 125 2.45 -14.34 -14.42
CA THR A 125 1.87 -13.70 -13.24
C THR A 125 1.68 -14.75 -12.16
N HIS A 126 2.18 -14.43 -10.96
CA HIS A 126 2.04 -15.25 -9.76
C HIS A 126 0.97 -14.66 -8.83
N PHE A 127 -0.01 -15.48 -8.47
CA PHE A 127 -1.08 -15.09 -7.55
C PHE A 127 -0.68 -15.36 -6.10
N LYS A 128 -0.16 -14.34 -5.39
CA LYS A 128 0.32 -14.49 -4.00
C LYS A 128 -0.69 -15.09 -3.00
N LYS A 129 -2.00 -15.01 -3.27
CA LYS A 129 -3.06 -15.56 -2.40
C LYS A 129 -3.30 -17.07 -2.58
N CYS A 130 -3.02 -17.62 -3.77
CA CYS A 130 -3.31 -19.01 -4.10
C CYS A 130 -2.13 -19.76 -4.75
N GLU A 131 -0.98 -19.09 -4.90
CA GLU A 131 0.29 -19.61 -5.42
C GLU A 131 0.27 -20.12 -6.88
N HIS A 132 -0.84 -19.98 -7.59
CA HIS A 132 -0.92 -20.35 -9.00
C HIS A 132 -0.13 -19.40 -9.91
N ILE A 133 0.46 -19.95 -10.97
CA ILE A 133 1.29 -19.24 -11.94
C ILE A 133 0.76 -19.51 -13.34
N TYR A 134 0.49 -18.45 -14.10
CA TYR A 134 0.09 -18.56 -15.50
C TYR A 134 0.85 -17.56 -16.35
N CYS A 135 1.04 -17.87 -17.63
CA CYS A 135 1.66 -16.93 -18.55
C CYS A 135 0.74 -15.73 -18.81
N ASN A 136 1.34 -14.58 -19.03
CA ASN A 136 0.63 -13.31 -19.22
C ASN A 136 -0.25 -13.34 -20.47
N ALA A 137 0.14 -14.08 -21.51
CA ALA A 137 -0.67 -14.25 -22.72
C ALA A 137 -2.02 -14.93 -22.42
N CYS A 138 -2.01 -16.08 -21.75
CA CYS A 138 -3.23 -16.80 -21.40
C CYS A 138 -4.12 -16.01 -20.45
N LEU A 139 -3.52 -15.33 -19.45
CA LEU A 139 -4.29 -14.49 -18.54
C LEU A 139 -4.91 -13.29 -19.25
N LYS A 140 -4.19 -12.67 -20.18
CA LYS A 140 -4.71 -11.57 -20.99
C LYS A 140 -5.92 -12.02 -21.79
N ASP A 141 -5.84 -13.16 -22.47
CA ASP A 141 -6.96 -13.68 -23.27
C ASP A 141 -8.15 -14.03 -22.38
N TYR A 142 -7.89 -14.71 -21.26
CA TYR A 142 -8.91 -15.07 -20.27
C TYR A 142 -9.66 -13.84 -19.73
N TYR A 143 -8.93 -12.79 -19.31
CA TYR A 143 -9.55 -11.57 -18.83
C TYR A 143 -10.21 -10.75 -19.92
N THR A 144 -9.67 -10.78 -21.15
CA THR A 144 -10.30 -10.11 -22.29
C THR A 144 -11.71 -10.67 -22.54
N VAL A 145 -11.86 -11.99 -22.52
CA VAL A 145 -13.17 -12.65 -22.67
C VAL A 145 -14.11 -12.27 -21.53
N GLN A 146 -13.67 -12.35 -20.27
CA GLN A 146 -14.52 -11.99 -19.13
C GLN A 146 -14.99 -10.53 -19.14
N ILE A 147 -14.10 -9.60 -19.50
CA ILE A 147 -14.44 -8.17 -19.62
C ILE A 147 -15.41 -7.92 -20.78
N GLN A 148 -15.27 -8.68 -21.88
CA GLN A 148 -16.19 -8.60 -23.02
C GLN A 148 -17.58 -9.11 -22.65
N ASP A 149 -17.65 -10.22 -21.92
CA ASP A 149 -18.90 -10.86 -21.44
C ASP A 149 -19.57 -10.09 -20.29
N GLY A 150 -18.93 -9.04 -19.77
CA GLY A 150 -19.46 -8.21 -18.68
C GLY A 150 -19.29 -8.82 -17.29
N GLN A 151 -18.57 -9.94 -17.16
CA GLN A 151 -18.18 -10.51 -15.88
C GLN A 151 -16.99 -9.75 -15.29
N VAL A 152 -17.27 -8.65 -14.59
CA VAL A 152 -16.24 -7.77 -14.02
C VAL A 152 -16.18 -7.79 -12.50
N GLN A 153 -17.17 -8.38 -11.81
CA GLN A 153 -17.24 -8.34 -10.34
C GLN A 153 -16.08 -9.08 -9.67
N ALA A 154 -15.48 -10.08 -10.34
CA ALA A 154 -14.29 -10.75 -9.85
C ALA A 154 -13.53 -11.43 -11.00
N LEU A 155 -12.49 -10.76 -11.53
CA LEU A 155 -11.53 -11.42 -12.42
C LEU A 155 -10.70 -12.41 -11.61
N ASN A 156 -11.15 -13.66 -11.61
CA ASN A 156 -10.60 -14.71 -10.75
C ASN A 156 -9.33 -15.36 -11.32
N CYS A 157 -8.64 -16.11 -10.48
CA CYS A 157 -7.66 -17.09 -10.91
C CYS A 157 -8.29 -18.08 -11.90
N PRO A 158 -7.61 -18.47 -12.98
CA PRO A 158 -8.10 -19.50 -13.90
C PRO A 158 -8.27 -20.90 -13.27
N GLU A 159 -7.62 -21.18 -12.14
CA GLU A 159 -7.68 -22.49 -11.49
C GLU A 159 -9.11 -22.87 -11.07
N PRO A 160 -9.60 -24.06 -11.43
CA PRO A 160 -10.90 -24.57 -10.98
C PRO A 160 -10.99 -24.57 -9.45
N LYS A 161 -12.12 -24.07 -8.91
CA LYS A 161 -12.39 -23.96 -7.46
C LYS A 161 -11.50 -22.97 -6.71
N CYS A 162 -10.68 -22.18 -7.39
CA CYS A 162 -9.97 -21.08 -6.77
C CYS A 162 -10.84 -19.81 -6.76
N SER A 163 -11.03 -19.21 -5.58
CA SER A 163 -11.76 -17.94 -5.40
C SER A 163 -10.84 -16.74 -5.27
N SER A 164 -9.55 -16.90 -5.60
CA SER A 164 -8.60 -15.79 -5.58
C SER A 164 -8.90 -14.80 -6.71
N VAL A 165 -8.97 -13.52 -6.36
CA VAL A 165 -9.25 -12.43 -7.31
C VAL A 165 -7.95 -11.71 -7.66
N ALA A 166 -7.78 -11.36 -8.94
CA ALA A 166 -6.69 -10.50 -9.39
C ALA A 166 -6.87 -9.07 -8.88
N THR A 167 -5.76 -8.41 -8.53
CA THR A 167 -5.82 -6.99 -8.16
C THR A 167 -6.02 -6.12 -9.40
N PRO A 168 -6.69 -4.94 -9.30
CA PRO A 168 -6.86 -4.04 -10.45
C PRO A 168 -5.54 -3.64 -11.12
N ALA A 169 -4.47 -3.48 -10.33
CA ALA A 169 -3.13 -3.20 -10.86
C ALA A 169 -2.60 -4.33 -11.76
N GLN A 170 -2.76 -5.60 -11.35
CA GLN A 170 -2.39 -6.76 -12.16
C GLN A 170 -3.20 -6.82 -13.44
N VAL A 171 -4.53 -6.61 -13.35
CA VAL A 171 -5.41 -6.59 -14.52
C VAL A 171 -4.95 -5.51 -15.51
N LYS A 172 -4.70 -4.28 -15.03
CA LYS A 172 -4.22 -3.16 -15.86
C LYS A 172 -2.94 -3.49 -16.63
N LEU A 173 -1.98 -4.14 -15.96
CA LEU A 173 -0.72 -4.56 -16.59
C LEU A 173 -0.92 -5.65 -17.65
N LEU A 174 -1.88 -6.56 -17.46
CA LEU A 174 -2.12 -7.69 -18.35
C LEU A 174 -2.93 -7.32 -19.59
N VAL A 175 -4.06 -6.63 -19.42
CA VAL A 175 -5.00 -6.35 -20.53
C VAL A 175 -4.69 -5.04 -21.25
N GLY A 176 -3.89 -4.17 -20.64
CA GLY A 176 -3.56 -2.84 -21.17
C GLY A 176 -4.64 -1.79 -20.88
N GLU A 177 -4.37 -0.55 -21.25
CA GLU A 177 -5.17 0.61 -20.85
C GLU A 177 -6.61 0.59 -21.41
N GLU A 178 -6.78 0.26 -22.69
CA GLU A 178 -8.08 0.31 -23.37
C GLU A 178 -9.10 -0.67 -22.75
N LEU A 179 -8.71 -1.94 -22.59
CA LEU A 179 -9.56 -2.95 -21.96
C LEU A 179 -9.75 -2.68 -20.47
N PHE A 180 -8.74 -2.14 -19.79
CA PHE A 180 -8.84 -1.76 -18.39
C PHE A 180 -9.85 -0.63 -18.18
N SER A 181 -9.92 0.39 -19.05
CA SER A 181 -10.94 1.44 -18.96
C SER A 181 -12.36 0.88 -19.09
N ARG A 182 -12.55 -0.13 -19.94
CA ARG A 182 -13.83 -0.84 -20.04
C ARG A 182 -14.14 -1.60 -18.75
N TYR A 183 -13.17 -2.35 -18.23
CA TYR A 183 -13.28 -3.07 -16.97
C TYR A 183 -13.64 -2.13 -15.81
N ASP A 184 -12.93 -1.00 -15.66
CA ASP A 184 -13.14 -0.03 -14.59
C ASP A 184 -14.55 0.59 -14.65
N ARG A 185 -15.01 0.96 -15.85
CA ARG A 185 -16.37 1.46 -16.05
C ARG A 185 -17.43 0.43 -15.66
N LEU A 186 -17.25 -0.82 -16.08
CA LEU A 186 -18.19 -1.90 -15.77
C LEU A 186 -18.17 -2.22 -14.27
N LEU A 187 -17.00 -2.21 -13.64
CA LEU A 187 -16.84 -2.45 -12.21
C LEU A 187 -17.56 -1.36 -11.39
N LEU A 188 -17.38 -0.10 -11.78
CA LEU A 188 -18.10 1.03 -11.19
C LEU A 188 -19.60 0.88 -11.39
N GLN A 189 -20.05 0.61 -12.61
CA GLN A 189 -21.46 0.45 -12.92
C GLN A 189 -22.09 -0.68 -12.10
N SER A 190 -21.46 -1.86 -12.08
CA SER A 190 -21.93 -2.98 -11.27
C SER A 190 -21.94 -2.67 -9.77
N SER A 191 -21.00 -1.87 -9.27
CA SER A 191 -20.99 -1.48 -7.86
C SER A 191 -22.14 -0.54 -7.52
N LEU A 192 -22.47 0.37 -8.44
CA LEU A 192 -23.60 1.29 -8.31
C LEU A 192 -24.95 0.56 -8.44
N ASP A 193 -25.06 -0.41 -9.34
CA ASP A 193 -26.28 -1.22 -9.54
C ASP A 193 -26.65 -2.05 -8.30
N LEU A 194 -25.68 -2.36 -7.43
CA LEU A 194 -25.89 -3.07 -6.17
C LEU A 194 -26.40 -2.17 -5.03
N MET A 195 -26.32 -0.85 -5.20
CA MET A 195 -26.74 0.14 -4.19
C MET A 195 -28.23 0.46 -4.34
N ALA A 196 -29.01 0.26 -3.27
CA ALA A 196 -30.46 0.45 -3.29
C ALA A 196 -30.90 1.93 -3.42
N ASP A 197 -30.02 2.86 -3.08
CA ASP A 197 -30.21 4.31 -3.12
C ASP A 197 -29.71 4.95 -4.41
N VAL A 198 -29.20 4.17 -5.37
CA VAL A 198 -28.73 4.69 -6.66
C VAL A 198 -29.76 4.43 -7.76
N VAL A 199 -30.13 5.47 -8.50
CA VAL A 199 -30.95 5.37 -9.70
C VAL A 199 -30.32 6.12 -10.87
N TYR A 200 -30.51 5.63 -12.08
CA TYR A 200 -29.99 6.29 -13.27
C TYR A 200 -30.93 7.37 -13.78
N CYS A 201 -30.35 8.50 -14.24
CA CYS A 201 -31.11 9.54 -14.90
C CYS A 201 -31.86 8.96 -16.12
N PRO A 202 -33.19 9.17 -16.24
CA PRO A 202 -34.00 8.54 -17.28
C PRO A 202 -33.77 9.11 -18.69
N ARG A 203 -33.07 10.25 -18.81
CA ARG A 203 -32.74 10.83 -20.11
C ARG A 203 -31.77 9.91 -20.87
N PRO A 204 -32.12 9.45 -22.09
CA PRO A 204 -31.29 8.51 -22.85
C PRO A 204 -29.84 8.96 -23.05
N ASN A 205 -29.64 10.27 -23.22
CA ASN A 205 -28.32 10.86 -23.49
C ASN A 205 -27.54 11.22 -22.21
N CYS A 206 -28.12 11.05 -21.02
CA CYS A 206 -27.47 11.42 -19.76
C CYS A 206 -27.07 10.18 -18.95
N ARG A 207 -28.04 9.35 -18.54
CA ARG A 207 -27.83 8.11 -17.75
C ARG A 207 -26.80 8.25 -16.62
N THR A 208 -26.64 9.44 -16.04
CA THR A 208 -25.74 9.64 -14.90
C THR A 208 -26.38 9.02 -13.66
N PRO A 209 -25.62 8.29 -12.82
CA PRO A 209 -26.13 7.78 -11.55
C PRO A 209 -26.49 8.94 -10.61
N VAL A 210 -27.61 8.81 -9.92
CA VAL A 210 -28.17 9.79 -8.99
C VAL A 210 -28.42 9.08 -7.67
N MET A 211 -27.82 9.60 -6.59
CA MET A 211 -28.10 9.14 -5.23
C MET A 211 -29.43 9.71 -4.75
N LEU A 212 -30.24 8.87 -4.11
CA LEU A 212 -31.54 9.23 -3.56
C LEU A 212 -31.46 9.43 -2.05
N GLU A 213 -32.20 10.42 -1.57
CA GLU A 213 -32.43 10.56 -0.14
C GLU A 213 -33.38 9.46 0.36
N PRO A 214 -33.18 8.92 1.57
CA PRO A 214 -34.04 7.89 2.14
C PRO A 214 -35.50 8.36 2.21
N GLY A 215 -36.40 7.65 1.53
CA GLY A 215 -37.83 7.98 1.49
C GLY A 215 -38.22 9.10 0.52
N GLY A 216 -37.27 9.59 -0.30
CA GLY A 216 -37.55 10.58 -1.34
C GLY A 216 -38.05 9.97 -2.65
N GLU A 217 -39.18 10.46 -3.17
CA GLU A 217 -39.73 10.08 -4.49
C GLU A 217 -39.15 10.92 -5.65
N MET A 218 -38.21 11.81 -5.34
CA MET A 218 -37.61 12.76 -6.28
C MET A 218 -36.11 12.52 -6.42
N GLY A 219 -35.63 12.38 -7.65
CA GLY A 219 -34.22 12.41 -8.00
C GLY A 219 -33.86 13.67 -8.79
N ILE A 220 -32.73 14.30 -8.50
CA ILE A 220 -32.20 15.44 -9.26
C ILE A 220 -30.85 15.05 -9.87
N CYS A 221 -30.78 15.03 -11.20
CA CYS A 221 -29.53 14.70 -11.88
C CYS A 221 -28.51 15.85 -11.76
N SER A 222 -27.32 15.56 -11.22
CA SER A 222 -26.23 16.54 -11.08
C SER A 222 -25.67 17.02 -12.42
N SER A 223 -25.70 16.18 -13.46
CA SER A 223 -25.18 16.48 -14.80
C SER A 223 -26.12 17.36 -15.62
N CYS A 224 -27.36 16.91 -15.86
CA CYS A 224 -28.32 17.61 -16.72
C CYS A 224 -29.36 18.46 -15.98
N LYS A 225 -29.30 18.49 -14.64
CA LYS A 225 -30.23 19.21 -13.74
C LYS A 225 -31.71 18.80 -13.90
N TYR A 226 -31.97 17.66 -14.51
CA TYR A 226 -33.32 17.14 -14.66
C TYR A 226 -33.83 16.55 -13.35
N ALA A 227 -34.96 17.08 -12.86
CA ALA A 227 -35.69 16.54 -11.72
C ALA A 227 -36.75 15.55 -12.20
N PHE A 228 -36.72 14.33 -11.66
CA PHE A 228 -37.60 13.24 -12.08
C PHE A 228 -38.17 12.48 -10.88
N CYS A 229 -39.34 11.88 -11.09
CA CYS A 229 -39.94 10.95 -10.14
C CYS A 229 -39.21 9.60 -10.21
N THR A 230 -38.83 9.06 -9.05
CA THR A 230 -38.10 7.78 -8.96
C THR A 230 -38.97 6.58 -9.37
N LEU A 231 -40.29 6.72 -9.30
CA LEU A 231 -41.29 5.69 -9.63
C LEU A 231 -41.59 5.63 -11.13
N CYS A 232 -42.16 6.68 -11.71
CA CYS A 232 -42.54 6.69 -13.14
C CYS A 232 -41.42 7.11 -14.09
N LYS A 233 -40.27 7.57 -13.58
CA LYS A 233 -39.12 8.06 -14.36
C LYS A 233 -39.42 9.27 -15.27
N LEU A 234 -40.55 9.95 -15.07
CA LEU A 234 -40.93 11.20 -15.76
C LEU A 234 -40.60 12.42 -14.91
N ALA A 235 -40.93 13.62 -15.42
CA ALA A 235 -40.72 14.88 -14.71
C ALA A 235 -41.38 14.84 -13.33
N TYR A 236 -40.67 15.32 -12.30
CA TYR A 236 -41.19 15.31 -10.94
C TYR A 236 -42.50 16.11 -10.83
N HIS A 237 -43.49 15.53 -10.14
CA HIS A 237 -44.86 16.02 -10.16
C HIS A 237 -45.43 16.36 -8.76
N ALA A 238 -44.61 16.31 -7.72
CA ALA A 238 -44.91 16.69 -6.33
C ALA A 238 -46.20 16.06 -5.75
N VAL A 239 -47.36 16.65 -6.02
CA VAL A 239 -48.67 16.27 -5.46
C VAL A 239 -49.59 15.62 -6.50
N ALA A 240 -49.27 15.72 -7.80
CA ALA A 240 -50.05 15.04 -8.82
C ALA A 240 -49.82 13.53 -8.78
N TYR A 241 -50.86 12.76 -9.14
CA TYR A 241 -50.83 11.31 -9.13
C TYR A 241 -49.74 10.78 -10.07
N CYS A 242 -49.00 9.78 -9.60
CA CYS A 242 -47.98 9.12 -10.40
C CYS A 242 -48.65 8.17 -11.40
N ASN A 243 -48.60 8.47 -12.70
CA ASN A 243 -49.06 7.55 -13.74
C ASN A 243 -47.96 6.51 -14.03
N ILE A 244 -47.94 5.45 -13.23
CA ILE A 244 -47.09 4.28 -13.46
C ILE A 244 -47.70 3.52 -14.64
N THR A 245 -47.12 3.66 -15.82
CA THR A 245 -47.46 2.83 -16.98
C THR A 245 -46.66 1.54 -16.86
N SER A 246 -47.35 0.42 -16.53
CA SER A 246 -46.77 -0.93 -16.55
C SER A 246 -46.41 -1.39 -17.96
#